data_AF-A0A535AME4-F1
#
_entry.id   AF-A0A535AME4-F1
#
_cell.length_a   1.000
_cell.length_b   1.000
_cell.length_c   1.000
_cell.angle_alpha   90.00
_cell.angle_beta   90.00
_cell.angle_gamma   90.00
#
_symmetry.space_group_name_H-M   'P 1'
#
loop_
_entity.id
_entity.type
_entity.pdbx_description
1 polymer ?
#
loop_
_entity_poly.entity_id
_entity_poly.type
_entity_poly.pdbx_seq_one_letter_code
_entity_poly.pdbx_strand_id
1 'polypeptide(L)'
;MMSAIVCSHALRAIGQDLELRGIKTFIIRCEGNLYVVEAGYQSPPAPTPVTLHYTLDDIEQLDREGRERRNSGVKDFLSLSQILRAIGSYVGKKEARLLSVSNTASTGTMPIVKIEYETAQGERVVDDRTGSAIYDMCVGVYKLRRRSSGNHAGYFRSHVSQENS
;
A
#
# COMPACT_ATOMS: atom_id res chain seq x y z
N MET A 1 11.72 14.81 0.78
CA MET A 1 10.41 14.25 1.14
C MET A 1 10.25 12.91 0.43
N MET A 2 9.90 11.83 1.14
CA MET A 2 9.63 10.54 0.48
C MET A 2 8.47 10.71 -0.50
N SER A 3 8.65 10.28 -1.74
CA SER A 3 7.61 10.45 -2.75
C SER A 3 6.41 9.54 -2.48
N ALA A 4 5.24 9.95 -2.97
CA ALA A 4 4.01 9.15 -2.97
C ALA A 4 4.22 7.70 -3.47
N ILE A 5 5.07 7.56 -4.49
CA ILE A 5 5.41 6.27 -5.11
C ILE A 5 6.17 5.40 -4.12
N VAL A 6 7.19 5.96 -3.46
CA VAL A 6 8.01 5.25 -2.44
C VAL A 6 7.16 4.84 -1.25
N CYS A 7 6.28 5.71 -0.75
CA CYS A 7 5.39 5.39 0.36
C CYS A 7 4.40 4.25 0.02
N SER A 8 3.74 4.33 -1.14
CA SER A 8 2.82 3.28 -1.59
C SER A 8 3.50 1.93 -1.83
N HIS A 9 4.77 1.96 -2.23
CA HIS A 9 5.57 0.79 -2.51
C HIS A 9 6.07 0.14 -1.21
N ALA A 10 6.62 0.94 -0.29
CA ALA A 10 7.07 0.48 1.02
C ALA A 10 5.94 -0.14 1.84
N LEU A 11 4.80 0.55 1.93
CA LEU A 11 3.64 0.04 2.65
C LEU A 11 3.12 -1.28 2.07
N ARG A 12 3.19 -1.47 0.75
CA ARG A 12 2.84 -2.76 0.14
C ARG A 12 3.82 -3.86 0.55
N ALA A 13 5.12 -3.60 0.47
CA ALA A 13 6.15 -4.59 0.80
C ALA A 13 6.04 -5.03 2.27
N ILE A 14 5.86 -4.07 3.18
CA ILE A 14 5.58 -4.33 4.59
C ILE A 14 4.31 -5.18 4.73
N GLY A 15 3.22 -4.81 4.06
CA GLY A 15 1.98 -5.57 4.11
C GLY A 15 2.13 -7.04 3.69
N GLN A 16 2.95 -7.31 2.67
CA GLN A 16 3.24 -8.68 2.24
C GLN A 16 4.02 -9.45 3.31
N ASP A 17 5.02 -8.83 3.93
CA ASP A 17 5.80 -9.46 5.01
C ASP A 17 4.93 -9.72 6.26
N LEU A 18 4.06 -8.79 6.64
CA LEU A 18 3.13 -8.97 7.76
C LEU A 18 2.15 -10.13 7.50
N GLU A 19 1.62 -10.26 6.29
CA GLU A 19 0.78 -11.39 5.87
C GLU A 19 1.52 -12.72 6.01
N LEU A 20 2.77 -12.78 5.55
CA LEU A 20 3.61 -13.98 5.62
C LEU A 20 3.91 -14.39 7.07
N ARG A 21 4.06 -13.40 7.97
CA ARG A 21 4.27 -13.62 9.41
C ARG A 21 2.98 -13.90 10.17
N GLY A 22 1.81 -13.81 9.51
CA GLY A 22 0.50 -13.97 10.15
C GLY A 22 0.13 -12.84 11.10
N ILE A 23 0.77 -11.66 10.99
CA ILE A 23 0.54 -10.51 11.87
C ILE A 23 -0.78 -9.83 11.48
N LYS A 24 -1.74 -9.84 12.40
CA LYS A 24 -3.10 -9.30 12.16
C LYS A 24 -3.33 -7.89 12.68
N THR A 25 -2.63 -7.51 13.75
CA THR A 25 -2.81 -6.22 14.42
C THR A 25 -1.47 -5.51 14.45
N PHE A 26 -1.44 -4.24 14.02
CA PHE A 26 -0.20 -3.51 13.90
C PHE A 26 -0.38 -1.99 14.01
N ILE A 27 0.72 -1.31 14.32
CA ILE A 27 0.94 0.11 14.13
C ILE A 27 2.20 0.26 13.29
N ILE A 28 2.10 0.84 12.11
CA ILE A 28 3.23 1.21 11.25
C ILE A 28 3.49 2.70 11.47
N ARG A 29 4.70 3.07 11.86
CA ARG A 29 5.17 4.46 11.96
C ARG A 29 6.22 4.74 10.91
N CYS A 30 6.18 5.94 10.35
CA CYS A 30 7.12 6.43 9.36
C CYS A 30 8.07 7.43 10.03
N GLU A 31 9.31 7.01 10.27
CA GLU A 31 10.33 7.77 10.98
C GLU A 31 11.49 8.07 10.03
N GLY A 32 11.36 9.16 9.27
CA GLY A 32 12.37 9.54 8.28
C GLY A 32 12.51 8.49 7.17
N ASN A 33 13.61 7.73 7.19
CA ASN A 33 13.90 6.67 6.21
C ASN A 33 13.64 5.26 6.77
N LEU A 34 13.03 5.16 7.96
CA LEU A 34 12.73 3.89 8.62
C LEU A 34 11.22 3.72 8.77
N TYR A 35 10.75 2.50 8.58
CA TYR A 35 9.41 2.09 8.99
C TYR A 35 9.51 1.21 10.23
N VAL A 36 8.83 1.61 11.30
CA VAL A 36 8.76 0.86 12.55
C VAL A 36 7.37 0.24 12.64
N VAL A 37 7.30 -1.08 12.77
CA VAL A 37 6.05 -1.81 12.92
C VAL A 37 5.96 -2.42 14.30
N GLU A 38 5.02 -1.94 15.09
CA GLU A 38 4.66 -2.55 16.36
C GLU A 38 3.51 -3.53 16.11
N ALA A 39 3.81 -4.82 16.13
CA ALA A 39 2.80 -5.87 16.03
C ALA A 39 2.12 -6.06 17.39
N GLY A 40 0.80 -6.08 17.38
CA GLY A 40 -0.01 -6.41 18.56
C GLY A 40 0.15 -7.87 18.97
N TYR A 41 -0.44 -8.22 20.12
CA TYR A 41 -0.41 -9.58 20.68
C TYR A 41 -0.89 -10.62 19.66
N GLN A 42 -0.04 -11.60 19.35
CA GLN A 42 -0.40 -12.73 18.49
C GLN A 42 -0.91 -13.90 19.34
N SER A 43 -1.77 -14.74 18.78
CA SER A 43 -2.20 -15.97 19.47
C SER A 43 -0.96 -16.86 19.78
N PRO A 44 -0.95 -17.60 20.90
CA PRO A 44 0.18 -18.43 21.33
C PRO A 44 0.73 -19.35 20.21
N PRO A 45 2.05 -19.65 20.21
CA PRO A 45 2.93 -19.74 21.38
C PRO A 45 3.80 -18.51 21.68
N ALA A 46 3.71 -17.41 20.91
CA ALA A 46 4.49 -16.20 21.18
C ALA A 46 3.59 -15.04 21.65
N PRO A 47 3.39 -14.85 22.96
CA PRO A 47 2.61 -13.75 23.53
C PRO A 47 3.34 -12.39 23.51
N THR A 48 4.52 -12.30 22.88
CA THR A 48 5.32 -11.07 22.90
C THR A 48 4.96 -10.15 21.74
N PRO A 49 4.65 -8.87 22.01
CA PRO A 49 4.66 -7.83 20.99
C PRO A 49 5.99 -7.90 20.23
N VAL A 50 5.92 -7.87 18.90
CA VAL A 50 7.12 -7.88 18.05
C VAL A 50 7.24 -6.50 17.42
N THR A 51 8.41 -5.89 17.58
CA THR A 51 8.76 -4.68 16.85
C THR A 51 9.64 -5.05 15.66
N LEU A 52 9.23 -4.68 14.46
CA LEU A 52 9.97 -4.89 13.23
C LEU A 52 10.44 -3.54 12.70
N HIS A 53 11.69 -3.46 12.28
CA HIS A 53 12.28 -2.27 11.68
C HIS A 53 12.60 -2.56 10.22
N TYR A 54 12.16 -1.68 9.33
CA TYR A 54 12.41 -1.80 7.89
C TYR A 54 13.10 -0.54 7.39
N THR A 55 14.35 -0.69 6.97
CA THR A 55 15.07 0.32 6.20
C THR A 55 14.58 0.32 4.75
N LEU A 56 14.94 1.35 3.98
CA LEU A 56 14.62 1.39 2.54
C LEU A 56 15.23 0.20 1.79
N ASP A 57 16.42 -0.25 2.19
CA ASP A 57 17.08 -1.41 1.58
C ASP A 57 16.30 -2.71 1.87
N ASP A 58 15.80 -2.87 3.10
CA ASP A 58 14.93 -4.00 3.47
C ASP A 58 13.65 -3.99 2.63
N ILE A 59 13.06 -2.82 2.38
CA ILE A 59 11.87 -2.66 1.54
C ILE A 59 12.15 -3.07 0.09
N GLU A 60 13.29 -2.66 -0.46
CA GLU A 60 13.70 -3.05 -1.82
C GLU A 60 13.94 -4.55 -1.93
N GLN A 61 14.56 -5.16 -0.93
CA GLN A 61 14.76 -6.59 -0.85
C GLN A 61 13.43 -7.35 -0.75
N LEU A 62 12.55 -6.96 0.16
CA LEU A 62 11.21 -7.55 0.33
C LEU A 62 10.40 -7.47 -0.96
N ASP A 63 10.51 -6.36 -1.70
CA ASP A 63 9.84 -6.26 -2.98
C ASP A 63 10.45 -7.17 -4.05
N ARG A 64 11.78 -7.28 -4.10
CA ARG A 64 12.45 -8.21 -5.03
C ARG A 64 11.99 -9.64 -4.77
N GLU A 65 12.02 -10.08 -3.51
CA GLU A 65 11.54 -11.40 -3.09
C GLU A 65 10.06 -11.59 -3.39
N GLY A 66 9.23 -10.57 -3.12
CA GLY A 66 7.79 -10.60 -3.41
C GLY A 66 7.46 -10.67 -4.91
N ARG A 67 8.32 -10.11 -5.78
CA ARG A 67 8.20 -10.21 -7.24
C ARG A 67 8.60 -11.59 -7.77
N GLU A 68 9.59 -12.22 -7.15
CA GLU A 68 10.05 -13.58 -7.48
C GLU A 68 9.03 -14.63 -7.03
N ARG A 69 8.38 -14.43 -5.88
CA ARG A 69 7.35 -15.33 -5.32
C ARG A 69 5.97 -15.23 -5.98
N ARG A 70 5.81 -14.52 -7.10
CA ARG A 70 4.53 -14.41 -7.82
C ARG A 70 4.12 -15.75 -8.45
N ASN A 71 3.58 -16.65 -7.63
CA ASN A 71 2.66 -17.67 -8.10
C ASN A 71 1.39 -16.97 -8.59
N SER A 72 0.88 -17.43 -9.72
CA SER A 72 -0.31 -16.97 -10.45
C SER A 72 -1.64 -17.24 -9.71
N GLY A 73 -1.69 -16.99 -8.40
CA GLY A 73 -2.90 -17.09 -7.59
C GLY A 73 -3.77 -15.84 -7.72
N VAL A 74 -5.09 -16.04 -7.64
CA VAL A 74 -6.09 -14.97 -7.62
C VAL A 74 -5.71 -13.94 -6.55
N LYS A 75 -5.49 -12.69 -6.98
CA LYS A 75 -5.21 -11.60 -6.05
C LYS A 75 -6.43 -11.39 -5.18
N ASP A 76 -6.27 -11.59 -3.87
CA ASP A 76 -7.23 -11.06 -2.92
C ASP A 76 -7.13 -9.53 -2.96
N PHE A 77 -8.18 -8.90 -3.48
CA PHE A 77 -8.28 -7.45 -3.63
C PHE A 77 -8.34 -6.72 -2.28
N LEU A 78 -8.63 -7.46 -1.21
CA LEU A 78 -8.69 -6.96 0.16
C LEU A 78 -7.58 -7.54 1.04
N SER A 79 -6.53 -8.10 0.42
CA SER A 79 -5.28 -8.42 1.13
C SER A 79 -4.71 -7.16 1.80
N LEU A 80 -4.09 -7.35 2.96
CA LEU A 80 -3.42 -6.29 3.71
C LEU A 80 -2.39 -5.55 2.83
N SER A 81 -1.66 -6.28 1.98
CA SER A 81 -0.74 -5.66 1.03
C SER A 81 -1.44 -4.73 0.03
N GLN A 82 -2.65 -5.03 -0.44
CA GLN A 82 -3.44 -4.11 -1.28
C GLN A 82 -4.01 -2.94 -0.49
N ILE A 83 -4.48 -3.17 0.73
CA ILE A 83 -5.01 -2.11 1.61
C ILE A 83 -3.91 -1.08 1.90
N LEU A 84 -2.74 -1.53 2.36
CA LEU A 84 -1.61 -0.67 2.69
C LEU A 84 -1.08 0.09 1.45
N ARG A 85 -1.04 -0.57 0.29
CA ARG A 85 -0.74 0.09 -0.99
C ARG A 85 -1.75 1.22 -1.30
N ALA A 86 -3.04 0.96 -1.10
CA ALA A 86 -4.09 1.93 -1.37
C ALA A 86 -4.00 3.13 -0.42
N ILE A 87 -3.67 2.89 0.85
CA ILE A 87 -3.40 3.94 1.84
C ILE A 87 -2.21 4.80 1.44
N GLY A 88 -1.07 4.20 1.07
CA GLY A 88 0.08 4.97 0.61
C GLY A 88 -0.21 5.78 -0.66
N SER A 89 -1.02 5.22 -1.57
CA SER A 89 -1.49 5.94 -2.77
C SER A 89 -2.45 7.09 -2.41
N TYR A 90 -3.30 6.90 -1.41
CA TYR A 90 -4.24 7.90 -0.92
C TYR A 90 -3.51 9.11 -0.32
N VAL A 91 -2.57 8.87 0.59
CA VAL A 91 -1.75 9.92 1.20
C VAL A 91 -0.88 10.60 0.14
N GLY A 92 -0.30 9.83 -0.77
CA GLY A 92 0.50 10.33 -1.87
C GLY A 92 -0.26 11.28 -2.82
N LYS A 93 -1.53 10.99 -3.12
CA LYS A 93 -2.39 11.87 -3.93
C LYS A 93 -2.70 13.21 -3.26
N LYS A 94 -2.60 13.28 -1.94
CA LYS A 94 -2.78 14.51 -1.17
C LYS A 94 -1.49 15.33 -1.04
N GLU A 95 -0.39 14.85 -1.65
CA GLU A 95 0.95 15.42 -1.47
C GLU A 95 1.33 15.55 0.01
N ALA A 96 0.81 14.62 0.81
CA ALA A 96 0.98 14.57 2.25
C ALA A 96 2.08 13.59 2.64
N ARG A 97 2.66 13.82 3.82
CA ARG A 97 3.65 12.94 4.44
C ARG A 97 2.96 11.98 5.39
N LEU A 98 3.06 10.68 5.13
CA LEU A 98 2.53 9.67 6.04
C LEU A 98 3.29 9.70 7.37
N LEU A 99 2.56 9.67 8.49
CA LEU A 99 3.10 9.57 9.84
C LEU A 99 2.88 8.17 10.42
N SER A 100 1.65 7.66 10.36
CA SER A 100 1.34 6.31 10.85
C SER A 100 0.11 5.68 10.21
N VAL A 101 0.04 4.36 10.27
CA VAL A 101 -1.12 3.54 9.91
C VAL A 101 -1.34 2.51 11.01
N SER A 102 -2.56 2.39 11.53
CA SER A 102 -2.88 1.39 12.54
C SER A 102 -4.25 0.78 12.33
N ASN A 103 -4.39 -0.50 12.68
CA ASN A 103 -5.68 -1.20 12.69
C ASN A 103 -6.05 -1.68 14.09
N THR A 104 -5.43 -1.13 15.14
CA THR A 104 -5.67 -1.53 16.54
C THR A 104 -7.09 -1.19 17.02
N ALA A 105 -7.72 -0.18 16.43
CA ALA A 105 -9.13 0.16 16.68
C ALA A 105 -10.12 -0.75 15.93
N SER A 106 -9.62 -1.67 15.10
CA SER A 106 -10.45 -2.60 14.34
C SER A 106 -11.06 -3.65 15.26
N THR A 107 -12.37 -3.85 15.16
CA THR A 107 -13.06 -4.97 15.81
C THR A 107 -13.43 -6.01 14.77
N GLY A 108 -13.71 -7.25 15.19
CA GLY A 108 -14.09 -8.34 14.26
C GLY A 108 -15.31 -8.01 13.38
N THR A 109 -16.18 -7.11 13.84
CA THR A 109 -17.41 -6.71 13.14
C THR A 109 -17.24 -5.40 12.38
N MET A 110 -16.28 -4.56 12.77
CA MET A 110 -16.05 -3.25 12.16
C MET A 110 -14.56 -3.05 11.89
N PRO A 111 -14.10 -3.34 10.66
CA PRO A 111 -12.74 -3.04 10.27
C PRO A 111 -12.53 -1.52 10.18
N ILE A 112 -11.61 -1.01 11.00
CA ILE A 112 -11.21 0.40 11.02
C ILE A 112 -9.70 0.48 10.92
N VAL A 113 -9.22 1.30 9.99
CA VAL A 113 -7.81 1.67 9.87
C VAL A 113 -7.67 3.16 10.09
N LYS A 114 -6.89 3.53 11.10
CA LYS A 114 -6.50 4.91 11.38
C LYS A 114 -5.26 5.26 10.57
N ILE A 115 -5.33 6.36 9.83
CA ILE A 115 -4.24 6.88 9.00
C ILE A 115 -3.91 8.28 9.51
N GLU A 116 -2.64 8.50 9.88
CA GLU A 116 -2.16 9.81 10.27
C GLU A 116 -1.16 10.32 9.23
N TYR A 117 -1.35 11.56 8.81
CA TYR A 117 -0.47 12.22 7.85
C TYR A 117 -0.35 13.70 8.15
N GLU A 118 0.73 14.28 7.65
CA GLU A 118 1.00 15.71 7.69
C GLU A 118 0.79 16.28 6.29
N THR A 119 -0.02 17.34 6.17
CA THR A 119 -0.25 18.02 4.89
C THR A 119 0.98 18.81 4.46
N ALA A 120 1.02 19.27 3.22
CA ALA A 120 2.08 20.15 2.73
C ALA A 120 2.20 21.47 3.54
N GLN A 121 1.15 21.85 4.27
CA GLN A 121 1.10 23.03 5.15
C GLN A 121 1.60 22.74 6.57
N GLY A 122 1.99 21.49 6.87
CA GLY A 122 2.44 21.06 8.20
C GLY A 122 1.32 20.69 9.16
N GLU A 123 0.06 20.66 8.70
CA GLU A 123 -1.08 20.27 9.54
C GLU A 123 -1.13 18.75 9.71
N ARG A 124 -1.20 18.27 10.96
CA ARG A 124 -1.40 16.86 11.27
C ARG A 124 -2.88 16.50 11.21
N VAL A 125 -3.21 15.55 10.34
CA VAL A 125 -4.56 15.04 10.12
C VAL A 125 -4.63 13.57 10.53
N VAL A 126 -5.73 13.20 11.19
CA VAL A 126 -6.06 11.83 11.57
C VAL A 126 -7.35 11.42 10.86
N ASP A 127 -7.25 10.41 10.00
CA ASP A 127 -8.37 9.87 9.23
C ASP A 127 -8.68 8.43 9.66
N ASP A 128 -9.83 8.21 10.28
CA ASP A 128 -10.35 6.87 10.56
C ASP A 128 -11.15 6.36 9.36
N ARG A 129 -10.71 5.23 8.78
CA ARG A 129 -11.30 4.63 7.58
C ARG A 129 -12.01 3.33 7.92
N THR A 130 -13.31 3.29 7.65
CA THR A 130 -14.14 2.08 7.77
C THR A 130 -13.85 1.08 6.64
N GLY A 131 -14.33 -0.16 6.80
CA GLY A 131 -14.24 -1.20 5.78
C GLY A 131 -14.72 -0.79 4.39
N SER A 132 -15.82 -0.03 4.30
CA SER A 132 -16.33 0.48 3.02
C SER A 132 -15.37 1.49 2.37
N ALA A 133 -14.84 2.43 3.17
CA ALA A 133 -13.83 3.38 2.68
C ALA A 133 -12.55 2.66 2.23
N ILE A 134 -12.14 1.61 2.94
CA ILE A 134 -11.00 0.76 2.59
C ILE A 134 -11.25 0.04 1.25
N TYR A 135 -12.43 -0.54 1.08
CA TYR A 135 -12.84 -1.18 -0.16
C TYR A 135 -12.78 -0.20 -1.34
N ASP A 136 -13.37 0.99 -1.18
CA ASP A 136 -13.38 2.02 -2.23
C ASP A 136 -11.97 2.48 -2.62
N MET A 137 -11.07 2.62 -1.64
CA MET A 137 -9.66 2.93 -1.88
C MET A 137 -8.98 1.85 -2.73
N CYS A 138 -9.18 0.57 -2.40
CA CYS A 138 -8.62 -0.56 -3.15
C CYS A 138 -9.15 -0.61 -4.60
N VAL A 139 -10.46 -0.41 -4.79
CA VAL A 139 -11.09 -0.32 -6.11
C VAL A 139 -10.54 0.86 -6.91
N GLY A 140 -10.33 2.02 -6.25
CA GLY A 140 -9.76 3.21 -6.88
C GLY A 140 -8.37 2.99 -7.48
N VAL A 141 -7.52 2.21 -6.81
CA VAL A 141 -6.18 1.84 -7.32
C VAL A 141 -6.29 0.97 -8.59
N TYR A 142 -7.26 0.05 -8.64
CA TYR A 142 -7.50 -0.78 -9.83
C TYR A 142 -8.03 0.04 -11.01
N LYS A 143 -8.99 0.95 -10.78
CA LYS A 143 -9.52 1.85 -11.81
C LYS A 143 -8.44 2.77 -12.40
N LEU A 144 -7.50 3.25 -11.59
CA LEU A 144 -6.39 4.08 -12.04
C LEU A 144 -5.43 3.32 -12.97
N ARG A 145 -5.23 2.03 -12.73
CA ARG A 145 -4.44 1.14 -13.60
C ARG A 145 -5.07 0.98 -14.98
N ARG A 146 -6.39 0.83 -15.09
CA ARG A 146 -7.07 0.72 -16.40
C ARG A 146 -6.99 2.00 -17.23
N ARG A 147 -7.00 3.18 -16.58
CA ARG A 147 -6.80 4.46 -17.28
C ARG A 147 -5.36 4.65 -17.76
N SER A 148 -4.37 4.14 -17.02
CA SER A 148 -2.95 4.22 -17.38
C SER A 148 -2.55 3.21 -18.46
N SER A 149 -3.18 2.03 -18.49
CA SER A 149 -2.97 1.00 -19.52
C SER A 149 -3.84 1.19 -20.78
N GLY A 150 -4.76 2.16 -20.78
CA GLY A 150 -5.63 2.47 -21.93
C GLY A 150 -5.06 3.50 -22.91
N ASN A 151 -3.90 4.10 -22.64
CA ASN A 151 -3.31 5.17 -23.46
C ASN A 151 -2.14 4.72 -24.37
N HIS A 152 -2.03 3.42 -24.64
CA HIS A 152 -1.03 2.87 -25.57
C HIS A 152 -1.63 1.83 -26.53
N ALA A 153 -2.80 2.13 -27.09
CA ALA A 153 -3.38 1.38 -28.20
C ALA A 153 -4.04 2.36 -29.18
N GLY A 154 -3.21 3.02 -29.99
CA GLY A 154 -3.72 3.90 -31.04
C GLY A 154 -2.64 4.79 -31.61
N TYR A 155 -1.71 4.24 -32.36
CA TYR A 155 -1.11 4.87 -33.55
C TYR A 155 -0.29 3.81 -34.30
N PHE A 156 -1.00 2.97 -35.06
CA PHE A 156 -0.44 2.40 -36.29
C PHE A 156 -1.45 2.67 -37.39
N ARG A 157 -1.42 3.92 -37.90
CA ARG A 157 -2.13 4.29 -39.12
C ARG A 157 -1.20 3.93 -40.27
N SER A 158 -1.44 2.78 -40.88
CA SER A 158 -0.79 2.39 -42.14
C SER A 158 -1.17 3.42 -43.22
N HIS A 159 -0.21 4.27 -43.57
CA HIS A 159 -0.26 5.06 -44.78
C HIS A 159 0.20 4.14 -45.92
N VAL A 160 -0.76 3.59 -46.68
CA VAL A 160 -0.47 3.07 -48.01
C VAL A 160 -0.81 4.19 -48.98
N SER A 161 0.24 4.84 -49.47
CA SER A 161 0.19 5.77 -50.59
C SER A 161 -0.34 5.04 -51.82
N GLN A 162 -1.37 5.62 -52.45
CA GLN A 162 -1.59 5.43 -53.87
C GLN A 162 -0.48 6.14 -54.63
N GLU A 163 0.22 5.41 -55.50
CA GLU A 163 0.86 5.99 -56.67
C GLU A 163 0.80 4.97 -57.82
N ASN A 164 0.02 5.35 -58.84
CA ASN A 164 0.11 5.06 -60.27
C ASN A 164 0.71 3.73 -60.75
N SER A 165 -0.08 3.00 -61.56
CA SER A 165 0.06 3.11 -63.02
C SER A 165 -1.22 2.70 -63.76
#